data_AF-A0A1V4XVF0-F1
#
_entry.id   AF-A0A1V4XVF0-F1
#
_cell.length_a   1.000
_cell.length_b   1.000
_cell.length_c   1.000
_cell.angle_alpha   90.00
_cell.angle_beta   90.00
_cell.angle_gamma   90.00
#
_symmetry.space_group_name_H-M   'P 1'
#
loop_
_entity.id
_entity.type
_entity.pdbx_description
1 polymer ?
#
loop_
_entity_poly.entity_id
_entity_poly.type
_entity_poly.pdbx_seq_one_letter_code
_entity_poly.pdbx_strand_id
1 'polypeptide(L)'
;MKQKYFPTEEELELIRKTYDGSSLALNRIMRILGRKYPRWYVRRLAAHMGLAIPKPADWTAAEESYVAEHYPQMGLKALRNGLKHNFGVNRSTTAIHLKVKRLGLLSADGEGFTLRGLCKLLWNGQENHSIVYRWMEKGWLKGKRRGTLRKKCQGGDHWYFDPEWVRSFIVAHPEEIDLRLVDPVAFIRLVAGDKEILQICKCPACGLEHETKTINPGLVMPRIYCPSCKKRIAERKMDDDWALAMEG
;
A
#
# COMPACT_ATOMS: atom_id res chain seq x y z
N MET A 1 -30.17 -10.03 21.97
CA MET A 1 -30.30 -9.21 20.73
C MET A 1 -31.59 -9.64 20.02
N LYS A 2 -32.53 -8.72 19.72
CA LYS A 2 -33.74 -9.06 18.93
C LYS A 2 -33.33 -9.33 17.47
N GLN A 3 -33.68 -10.50 16.93
CA GLN A 3 -33.42 -10.85 15.55
C GLN A 3 -34.34 -10.03 14.62
N LYS A 4 -33.74 -9.24 13.71
CA LYS A 4 -34.45 -8.31 12.82
C LYS A 4 -35.02 -8.98 11.55
N TYR A 5 -34.43 -10.09 11.12
CA TYR A 5 -34.74 -10.74 9.84
C TYR A 5 -35.07 -12.22 10.04
N PHE A 6 -36.12 -12.67 9.35
CA PHE A 6 -36.67 -14.03 9.45
C PHE A 6 -36.74 -14.65 8.06
N PRO A 7 -35.65 -15.28 7.58
CA PRO A 7 -35.64 -15.97 6.29
C PRO A 7 -36.49 -17.24 6.34
N THR A 8 -37.20 -17.51 5.24
CA THR A 8 -37.96 -18.76 5.08
C THR A 8 -37.02 -19.89 4.64
N GLU A 9 -37.43 -21.15 4.81
CA GLU A 9 -36.59 -22.29 4.40
C GLU A 9 -36.30 -22.29 2.89
N GLU A 10 -37.26 -21.86 2.06
CA GLU A 10 -37.06 -21.69 0.62
C GLU A 10 -35.97 -20.67 0.27
N GLU A 11 -35.92 -19.56 1.01
CA GLU A 11 -34.88 -18.54 0.85
C GLU A 11 -33.52 -19.04 1.32
N LEU A 12 -33.48 -19.85 2.38
CA LEU A 12 -32.26 -20.50 2.87
C LEU A 12 -31.74 -21.52 1.85
N GLU A 13 -32.62 -22.31 1.24
CA GLU A 13 -32.27 -23.29 0.22
C GLU A 13 -31.76 -22.63 -1.07
N LEU A 14 -32.36 -21.51 -1.48
CA LEU A 14 -31.84 -20.67 -2.56
C LEU A 14 -30.39 -20.24 -2.28
N ILE A 15 -30.10 -19.81 -1.04
CA ILE A 15 -28.75 -19.42 -0.62
C ILE A 15 -27.81 -20.62 -0.67
N ARG A 16 -28.20 -21.79 -0.13
CA ARG A 16 -27.38 -23.02 -0.18
C ARG A 16 -26.99 -23.40 -1.60
N LYS A 17 -27.95 -23.37 -2.53
CA LYS A 17 -27.73 -23.77 -3.92
C LYS A 17 -26.92 -22.77 -4.74
N THR A 18 -27.04 -21.48 -4.43
CA THR A 18 -26.53 -20.41 -5.29
C THR A 18 -25.25 -19.77 -4.77
N TYR A 19 -24.99 -19.83 -3.47
CA TYR A 19 -23.88 -19.09 -2.87
C TYR A 19 -22.54 -19.81 -3.06
N ASP A 20 -21.62 -19.18 -3.78
CA ASP A 20 -20.25 -19.65 -4.01
C ASP A 20 -19.19 -18.73 -3.34
N GLY A 21 -19.63 -17.79 -2.50
CA GLY A 21 -18.80 -16.77 -1.86
C GLY A 21 -18.37 -15.60 -2.77
N SER A 22 -18.70 -15.62 -4.05
CA SER A 22 -18.44 -14.52 -4.99
C SER A 22 -19.44 -13.38 -4.85
N SER A 23 -19.02 -12.18 -5.25
CA SER A 23 -19.92 -11.03 -5.34
C SER A 23 -21.02 -11.21 -6.40
N LEU A 24 -20.77 -12.03 -7.44
CA LEU A 24 -21.71 -12.29 -8.52
C LEU A 24 -22.87 -13.19 -8.05
N ALA A 25 -22.57 -14.29 -7.37
CA ALA A 25 -23.59 -15.13 -6.74
C ALA A 25 -24.42 -14.35 -5.73
N LEU A 26 -23.77 -13.54 -4.90
CA LEU A 26 -24.46 -12.69 -3.92
C LEU A 26 -25.40 -11.68 -4.61
N ASN A 27 -24.97 -11.07 -5.72
CA ASN A 27 -25.83 -10.18 -6.51
C ASN A 27 -27.04 -10.92 -7.12
N ARG A 28 -26.84 -12.16 -7.57
CA ARG A 28 -27.92 -13.00 -8.11
C ARG A 28 -28.94 -13.35 -7.03
N ILE A 29 -28.50 -13.81 -5.87
CA ILE A 29 -29.35 -14.09 -4.70
C ILE A 29 -30.14 -12.85 -4.31
N MET A 30 -29.47 -11.69 -4.18
CA MET A 30 -30.14 -10.44 -3.86
C MET A 30 -31.22 -10.05 -4.86
N ARG A 31 -31.00 -10.30 -6.15
CA ARG A 31 -31.99 -10.00 -7.20
C ARG A 31 -33.21 -10.90 -7.09
N ILE A 32 -33.00 -12.21 -6.91
CA ILE A 32 -34.09 -13.20 -6.77
C ILE A 32 -34.91 -12.91 -5.51
N LEU A 33 -34.25 -12.54 -4.41
CA LEU A 33 -34.91 -12.18 -3.15
C LEU A 33 -35.46 -10.74 -3.12
N GLY A 34 -35.51 -10.02 -4.25
CA GLY A 34 -36.03 -8.65 -4.30
C GLY A 34 -35.31 -7.66 -3.38
N ARG A 35 -34.04 -7.91 -3.05
CA ARG A 35 -33.23 -7.15 -2.07
C ARG A 35 -33.85 -7.07 -0.66
N LYS A 36 -34.69 -8.04 -0.30
CA LYS A 36 -35.31 -8.18 1.03
C LYS A 36 -34.29 -8.12 2.18
N TYR A 37 -33.08 -8.64 1.97
CA TYR A 37 -32.01 -8.67 2.96
C TYR A 37 -30.77 -7.86 2.54
N PRO A 38 -30.09 -7.19 3.49
CA PRO A 38 -28.81 -6.55 3.21
C PRO A 38 -27.71 -7.60 2.97
N ARG A 39 -26.69 -7.23 2.17
CA ARG A 39 -25.57 -8.11 1.78
C ARG A 39 -24.89 -8.81 2.96
N TRP A 40 -24.65 -8.07 4.03
CA TRP A 40 -23.96 -8.59 5.21
C TRP A 40 -24.79 -9.70 5.89
N TYR A 41 -26.12 -9.63 5.83
CA TYR A 41 -26.99 -10.60 6.46
C TYR A 41 -26.98 -11.93 5.69
N VAL A 42 -27.06 -11.87 4.36
CA VAL A 42 -26.94 -13.06 3.50
C VAL A 42 -25.58 -13.73 3.67
N ARG A 43 -24.49 -12.95 3.75
CA ARG A 43 -23.15 -13.49 4.05
C ARG A 43 -23.08 -14.15 5.43
N ARG A 44 -23.73 -13.57 6.43
CA ARG A 44 -23.81 -14.14 7.78
C ARG A 44 -24.59 -15.45 7.78
N LEU A 45 -25.71 -15.54 7.06
CA LEU A 45 -26.47 -16.78 6.89
C LEU A 45 -25.62 -17.85 6.21
N ALA A 46 -24.98 -17.51 5.09
CA ALA A 46 -24.08 -18.42 4.39
C ALA A 46 -22.95 -18.92 5.30
N ALA A 47 -22.40 -18.07 6.17
CA ALA A 47 -21.42 -18.46 7.16
C ALA A 47 -21.98 -19.44 8.22
N HIS A 48 -23.20 -19.20 8.72
CA HIS A 48 -23.85 -20.12 9.67
C HIS A 48 -24.17 -21.49 9.02
N MET A 49 -24.39 -21.50 7.70
CA MET A 49 -24.58 -22.73 6.92
C MET A 49 -23.26 -23.43 6.52
N GLY A 50 -22.10 -22.89 6.90
CA GLY A 50 -20.80 -23.44 6.50
C GLY A 50 -20.40 -23.19 5.04
N LEU A 51 -21.10 -22.31 4.33
CA LEU A 51 -20.85 -21.95 2.92
C LEU A 51 -19.84 -20.80 2.77
N ALA A 52 -19.41 -20.19 3.88
CA ALA A 52 -18.45 -19.11 3.83
C ALA A 52 -17.08 -19.63 3.39
N ILE A 53 -16.45 -18.90 2.47
CA ILE A 53 -15.07 -19.17 2.07
C ILE A 53 -14.19 -19.02 3.33
N PRO A 54 -13.32 -20.02 3.62
CA PRO A 54 -12.37 -19.93 4.72
C PRO A 54 -11.55 -18.64 4.63
N LYS A 55 -11.25 -18.04 5.79
CA LYS A 55 -10.31 -16.92 5.84
C LYS A 55 -8.99 -17.40 5.21
N PRO A 56 -8.39 -16.62 4.27
CA PRO A 56 -7.09 -16.98 3.74
C PRO A 56 -6.07 -17.07 4.88
N ALA A 57 -5.13 -18.00 4.75
CA ALA A 57 -4.06 -18.21 5.74
C ALA A 57 -3.35 -16.89 6.06
N ASP A 58 -2.83 -16.75 7.28
CA ASP A 58 -2.03 -15.57 7.62
C ASP A 58 -0.71 -15.57 6.83
N TRP A 59 -0.04 -14.42 6.79
CA TRP A 59 1.23 -14.28 6.05
C TRP A 59 2.37 -14.92 6.85
N THR A 60 3.19 -15.72 6.18
CA THR A 60 4.41 -16.26 6.78
C THR A 60 5.54 -15.23 6.72
N ALA A 61 6.52 -15.33 7.63
CA ALA A 61 7.69 -14.45 7.61
C ALA A 61 8.47 -14.55 6.29
N ALA A 62 8.53 -15.73 5.68
CA ALA A 62 9.18 -15.93 4.38
C ALA A 62 8.45 -15.21 3.24
N GLU A 63 7.12 -15.22 3.23
CA GLU A 63 6.33 -14.44 2.26
C GLU A 63 6.54 -12.93 2.43
N GLU A 64 6.60 -12.46 3.69
CA GLU A 64 6.82 -11.03 3.99
C GLU A 64 8.21 -10.58 3.56
N SER A 65 9.26 -11.34 3.88
CA SER A 65 10.62 -11.07 3.43
C SER A 65 10.73 -11.05 1.91
N TYR A 66 10.09 -12.02 1.22
CA TYR A 66 10.06 -12.04 -0.24
C TYR A 66 9.42 -10.79 -0.82
N VAL A 67 8.28 -10.35 -0.28
CA VAL A 67 7.62 -9.11 -0.71
C VAL A 67 8.49 -7.89 -0.42
N ALA A 68 9.14 -7.82 0.75
CA ALA A 68 10.03 -6.72 1.10
C ALA A 68 11.22 -6.60 0.14
N GLU A 69 11.85 -7.71 -0.18
CA GLU A 69 13.02 -7.76 -1.04
C GLU A 69 12.68 -7.47 -2.51
N HIS A 70 11.52 -7.93 -3.00
CA HIS A 70 11.20 -7.94 -4.43
C HIS A 70 10.18 -6.87 -4.87
N TYR A 71 9.40 -6.29 -3.96
CA TYR A 71 8.43 -5.24 -4.29
C TYR A 71 9.05 -4.00 -4.95
N PRO A 72 10.25 -3.54 -4.57
CA PRO A 72 10.88 -2.41 -5.23
C PRO A 72 11.17 -2.66 -6.73
N GLN A 73 11.53 -3.90 -7.09
CA GLN A 73 11.93 -4.25 -8.46
C GLN A 73 10.77 -4.76 -9.32
N MET A 74 9.68 -5.23 -8.69
CA MET A 74 8.59 -5.95 -9.35
C MET A 74 7.21 -5.33 -9.08
N GLY A 75 6.38 -5.24 -10.13
CA GLY A 75 4.98 -4.89 -9.98
C GLY A 75 4.17 -5.98 -9.26
N LEU A 76 3.03 -5.61 -8.66
CA LEU A 76 2.15 -6.51 -7.89
C LEU A 76 1.79 -7.83 -8.60
N LYS A 77 1.64 -7.81 -9.93
CA LYS A 77 1.35 -9.01 -10.73
C LYS A 77 2.54 -9.98 -10.77
N ALA A 78 3.75 -9.45 -10.90
CA ALA A 78 4.98 -10.24 -10.91
C ALA A 78 5.23 -10.85 -9.52
N LEU A 79 5.06 -10.05 -8.46
CA LEU A 79 5.12 -10.54 -7.08
C LEU A 79 4.12 -11.65 -6.79
N ARG A 80 2.86 -11.51 -7.23
CA ARG A 80 1.87 -12.58 -7.09
C ARG A 80 2.36 -13.88 -7.73
N ASN A 81 2.88 -13.79 -8.95
CA ASN A 81 3.37 -14.95 -9.66
C ASN A 81 4.58 -15.56 -8.92
N GLY A 82 5.51 -14.73 -8.44
CA GLY A 82 6.65 -15.15 -7.61
C GLY A 82 6.21 -15.86 -6.34
N LEU A 83 5.25 -15.30 -5.59
CA LEU A 83 4.69 -15.94 -4.39
C LEU A 83 4.05 -17.30 -4.69
N LYS A 84 3.34 -17.40 -5.81
CA LYS A 84 2.75 -18.67 -6.27
C LYS A 84 3.81 -19.70 -6.61
N HIS A 85 4.87 -19.29 -7.31
CA HIS A 85 5.94 -20.20 -7.74
C HIS A 85 6.85 -20.64 -6.57
N ASN A 86 7.21 -19.71 -5.68
CA ASN A 86 8.21 -19.96 -4.63
C ASN A 86 7.60 -20.58 -3.36
N PHE A 87 6.34 -20.26 -3.04
CA PHE A 87 5.70 -20.70 -1.79
C PHE A 87 4.39 -21.46 -2.02
N GLY A 88 3.95 -21.65 -3.27
CA GLY A 88 2.68 -22.30 -3.58
C GLY A 88 1.45 -21.48 -3.19
N VAL A 89 1.60 -20.24 -2.73
CA VAL A 89 0.51 -19.41 -2.23
C VAL A 89 -0.04 -18.47 -3.31
N ASN A 90 -1.36 -18.43 -3.46
CA ASN A 90 -2.01 -17.53 -4.41
C ASN A 90 -2.61 -16.31 -3.70
N ARG A 91 -1.76 -15.31 -3.39
CA ARG A 91 -2.20 -14.04 -2.80
C ARG A 91 -2.79 -13.13 -3.89
N SER A 92 -3.94 -12.51 -3.65
CA SER A 92 -4.48 -11.52 -4.60
C SER A 92 -3.58 -10.28 -4.67
N THR A 93 -3.60 -9.56 -5.80
CA THR A 93 -2.82 -8.31 -5.95
C THR A 93 -3.23 -7.27 -4.91
N THR A 94 -4.50 -7.26 -4.50
CA THR A 94 -5.00 -6.42 -3.40
C THR A 94 -4.43 -6.84 -2.05
N ALA A 95 -4.36 -8.14 -1.76
CA ALA A 95 -3.76 -8.63 -0.51
C ALA A 95 -2.28 -8.27 -0.42
N ILE A 96 -1.54 -8.40 -1.54
CA ILE A 96 -0.13 -7.99 -1.63
C ILE A 96 -0.03 -6.48 -1.43
N HIS A 97 -0.84 -5.67 -2.12
CA HIS A 97 -0.84 -4.21 -1.96
C HIS A 97 -1.08 -3.77 -0.52
N LEU A 98 -2.07 -4.37 0.15
CA LEU A 98 -2.35 -4.09 1.57
C LEU A 98 -1.20 -4.51 2.48
N LYS A 99 -0.55 -5.65 2.17
CA LYS A 99 0.62 -6.10 2.93
C LYS A 99 1.79 -5.14 2.76
N VAL A 100 2.11 -4.75 1.52
CA VAL A 100 3.11 -3.74 1.19
C VAL A 100 2.87 -2.44 1.99
N LYS A 101 1.64 -1.93 1.98
CA LYS A 101 1.28 -0.73 2.75
C LYS A 101 1.55 -0.90 4.25
N ARG A 102 1.22 -2.07 4.82
CA ARG A 102 1.46 -2.38 6.24
C ARG A 102 2.94 -2.61 6.57
N LEU A 103 3.73 -3.07 5.60
CA LEU A 103 5.18 -3.20 5.73
C LEU A 103 5.89 -1.86 5.51
N GLY A 104 5.17 -0.80 5.11
CA GLY A 104 5.76 0.51 4.83
C GLY A 104 6.63 0.54 3.58
N LEU A 105 6.54 -0.49 2.72
CA LEU A 105 7.38 -0.61 1.53
C LEU A 105 6.90 0.37 0.45
N LEU A 106 7.82 1.13 -0.12
CA LEU A 106 7.56 1.95 -1.30
C LEU A 106 8.07 1.24 -2.55
N SER A 107 7.42 1.49 -3.68
CA SER A 107 7.81 0.93 -4.98
C SER A 107 9.16 1.44 -5.51
N ALA A 108 9.88 2.22 -4.69
CA ALA A 108 11.14 2.87 -5.00
C ALA A 108 12.19 2.63 -3.90
N ASP A 109 11.90 1.78 -2.90
CA ASP A 109 12.83 1.51 -1.81
C ASP A 109 14.02 0.70 -2.31
N GLY A 110 15.12 1.39 -2.60
CA GLY A 110 16.45 0.80 -2.68
C GLY A 110 17.11 0.77 -4.06
N GLU A 111 16.37 0.86 -5.17
CA GLU A 111 16.96 0.72 -6.51
C GLU A 111 16.56 1.81 -7.51
N GLY A 112 15.90 2.91 -7.15
CA GLY A 112 15.58 3.98 -8.12
C GLY A 112 14.25 3.86 -8.85
N PHE A 113 14.04 4.75 -9.81
CA PHE A 113 12.74 4.99 -10.44
C PHE A 113 12.72 4.53 -11.90
N THR A 114 11.64 3.85 -12.29
CA THR A 114 11.29 3.79 -13.72
C THR A 114 10.67 5.12 -14.16
N LEU A 115 10.57 5.39 -15.45
CA LEU A 115 9.89 6.60 -15.96
C LEU A 115 8.48 6.78 -15.37
N ARG A 116 7.69 5.70 -15.33
CA ARG A 116 6.36 5.69 -14.69
C ARG A 116 6.45 5.87 -13.18
N GLY A 117 7.45 5.29 -12.53
CA GLY A 117 7.69 5.46 -11.09
C GLY A 117 8.05 6.90 -10.72
N LEU A 118 8.86 7.56 -11.54
CA LEU A 118 9.20 8.98 -11.39
C LEU A 118 7.97 9.85 -11.60
N CYS A 119 7.12 9.51 -12.58
CA CYS A 119 5.87 10.24 -12.76
C CYS A 119 4.89 10.05 -11.61
N LYS A 120 4.88 8.85 -11.01
CA LYS A 120 4.11 8.59 -9.79
C LYS A 120 4.60 9.45 -8.62
N LEU A 121 5.90 9.59 -8.47
CA LEU A 121 6.51 10.43 -7.44
C LEU A 121 6.15 11.91 -7.62
N LEU A 122 6.29 12.46 -8.83
CA LEU A 122 6.22 13.90 -9.07
C LEU A 122 4.81 14.43 -9.40
N TRP A 123 3.93 13.56 -9.91
CA TRP A 123 2.57 13.96 -10.33
C TRP A 123 1.48 12.97 -9.91
N ASN A 124 1.68 12.24 -8.81
CA ASN A 124 0.71 11.28 -8.24
C ASN A 124 0.14 10.29 -9.27
N GLY A 125 0.94 9.91 -10.26
CA GLY A 125 0.61 8.91 -11.28
C GLY A 125 0.14 9.48 -12.63
N GLN A 126 0.09 10.80 -12.81
CA GLN A 126 -0.15 11.39 -14.13
C GLN A 126 1.03 11.11 -15.09
N GLU A 127 0.75 10.66 -16.31
CA GLU A 127 1.78 10.25 -17.28
C GLU A 127 2.44 11.45 -17.99
N ASN A 128 3.35 12.14 -17.30
CA ASN A 128 4.05 13.33 -17.82
C ASN A 128 5.43 13.00 -18.40
N HIS A 129 5.51 11.96 -19.23
CA HIS A 129 6.77 11.47 -19.80
C HIS A 129 7.54 12.52 -20.63
N SER A 130 6.81 13.41 -21.34
CA SER A 130 7.41 14.45 -22.19
C SER A 130 8.23 15.46 -21.39
N ILE A 131 7.78 15.81 -20.19
CA ILE A 131 8.49 16.73 -19.29
C ILE A 131 9.80 16.09 -18.82
N VAL A 132 9.75 14.80 -18.45
CA VAL A 132 10.95 14.06 -18.03
C VAL A 132 11.97 13.99 -19.17
N TYR A 133 11.52 13.72 -20.41
CA TYR A 133 12.43 13.71 -21.57
C TYR A 133 13.07 15.07 -21.82
N ARG A 134 12.31 16.17 -21.69
CA ARG A 134 12.84 17.52 -21.79
C ARG A 134 13.94 17.79 -20.74
N TRP A 135 13.77 17.33 -19.51
CA TRP A 135 14.81 17.47 -18.47
C TRP A 135 16.06 16.67 -18.80
N MET A 136 15.92 15.49 -19.40
CA MET A 136 17.05 14.68 -19.85
C MET A 136 17.78 15.31 -21.03
N GLU A 137 17.06 15.86 -22.02
CA GLU A 137 17.63 16.57 -23.17
C GLU A 137 18.41 17.82 -22.75
N LYS A 138 17.93 18.53 -21.74
CA LYS A 138 18.63 19.67 -21.13
C LYS A 138 19.81 19.27 -20.24
N GLY A 139 20.01 17.97 -19.99
CA GLY A 139 21.06 17.46 -19.11
C GLY A 139 20.81 17.68 -17.61
N TRP A 140 19.61 18.14 -17.23
CA TRP A 140 19.25 18.41 -15.83
C TRP A 140 19.00 17.12 -15.04
N LEU A 141 18.40 16.12 -15.69
CA LEU A 141 18.11 14.82 -15.10
C LEU A 141 18.88 13.71 -15.82
N LYS A 142 19.71 12.99 -15.07
CA LYS A 142 20.40 11.78 -15.58
C LYS A 142 19.43 10.61 -15.62
N GLY A 143 19.53 9.80 -16.67
CA GLY A 143 18.79 8.54 -16.79
C GLY A 143 19.60 7.52 -17.60
N LYS A 144 19.43 6.23 -17.30
CA LYS A 144 20.02 5.13 -18.07
C LYS A 144 18.97 4.11 -18.46
N ARG A 145 19.28 3.28 -19.46
CA ARG A 145 18.48 2.10 -19.77
C ARG A 145 18.73 1.04 -18.70
N ARG A 146 17.66 0.41 -18.19
CA ARG A 146 17.73 -0.51 -17.05
C ARG A 146 18.49 -1.81 -17.37
N GLY A 147 18.62 -2.16 -18.64
CA GLY A 147 19.27 -3.39 -19.09
C GLY A 147 18.37 -4.62 -19.02
N THR A 148 17.04 -4.46 -19.09
CA THR A 148 16.13 -5.60 -19.07
C THR A 148 16.17 -6.36 -20.40
N LEU A 149 16.11 -7.70 -20.35
CA LEU A 149 16.04 -8.58 -21.54
C LEU A 149 14.68 -8.51 -22.28
N ARG A 150 13.93 -7.41 -22.16
CA ARG A 150 12.60 -7.27 -22.75
C ARG A 150 12.69 -7.05 -24.25
N LYS A 151 11.88 -7.80 -25.00
CA LYS A 151 11.79 -7.67 -26.46
C LYS A 151 11.05 -6.37 -26.84
N LYS A 152 11.27 -5.87 -28.06
CA LYS A 152 10.60 -4.67 -28.60
C LYS A 152 9.07 -4.78 -28.55
N CYS A 153 8.51 -5.97 -28.79
CA CYS A 153 7.06 -6.24 -28.69
C CYS A 153 6.49 -6.12 -27.26
N GLN A 154 7.35 -6.10 -26.24
CA GLN A 154 6.97 -5.94 -24.83
C GLN A 154 7.14 -4.51 -24.32
N GLY A 155 7.31 -3.53 -25.23
CA GLY A 155 7.55 -2.13 -24.89
C GLY A 155 9.02 -1.76 -24.71
N GLY A 156 9.95 -2.68 -24.98
CA GLY A 156 11.39 -2.44 -24.92
C GLY A 156 11.93 -2.25 -23.49
N ASP A 157 13.20 -1.84 -23.41
CA ASP A 157 13.87 -1.64 -22.14
C ASP A 157 13.46 -0.32 -21.47
N HIS A 158 13.22 -0.40 -20.16
CA HIS A 158 12.73 0.72 -19.39
C HIS A 158 13.83 1.73 -19.09
N TRP A 159 13.46 3.01 -19.01
CA TRP A 159 14.30 4.03 -18.39
C TRP A 159 14.41 3.80 -16.88
N TYR A 160 15.58 4.10 -16.36
CA TYR A 160 15.99 4.00 -14.97
C TYR A 160 16.59 5.32 -14.52
N PHE A 161 16.16 5.79 -13.35
CA PHE A 161 16.61 7.02 -12.71
C PHE A 161 17.07 6.70 -11.30
N ASP A 162 18.36 6.90 -11.03
CA ASP A 162 18.93 6.70 -9.69
C ASP A 162 18.34 7.71 -8.69
N PRO A 163 18.00 7.33 -7.43
CA PRO A 163 17.49 8.25 -6.44
C PRO A 163 18.39 9.48 -6.22
N GLU A 164 19.71 9.31 -6.26
CA GLU A 164 20.66 10.40 -6.09
C GLU A 164 20.57 11.41 -7.24
N TRP A 165 20.38 10.93 -8.47
CA TRP A 165 20.21 11.80 -9.63
C TRP A 165 18.91 12.58 -9.55
N VAL A 166 17.82 11.93 -9.14
CA VAL A 166 16.52 12.59 -8.96
C VAL A 166 16.60 13.62 -7.83
N ARG A 167 17.24 13.29 -6.71
CA ARG A 167 17.46 14.23 -5.60
C ARG A 167 18.28 15.44 -6.04
N SER A 168 19.39 15.20 -6.74
CA SER A 168 20.24 16.28 -7.27
C SER A 168 19.48 17.20 -8.20
N PHE A 169 18.66 16.63 -9.09
CA PHE A 169 17.77 17.39 -9.99
C PHE A 169 16.76 18.24 -9.22
N ILE A 170 16.04 17.66 -8.24
CA ILE A 170 15.02 18.38 -7.44
C ILE A 170 15.65 19.56 -6.68
N VAL A 171 16.85 19.38 -6.13
CA VAL A 171 17.56 20.43 -5.39
C VAL A 171 18.08 21.52 -6.33
N ALA A 172 18.54 21.16 -7.53
CA ALA A 172 19.06 22.12 -8.51
C ALA A 172 17.97 22.89 -9.26
N HIS A 173 16.78 22.28 -9.42
CA HIS A 173 15.66 22.81 -10.20
C HIS A 173 14.32 22.70 -9.46
N PRO A 174 14.18 23.29 -8.26
CA PRO A 174 12.93 23.21 -7.49
C PRO A 174 11.74 23.85 -8.21
N GLU A 175 11.97 24.81 -9.10
CA GLU A 175 10.95 25.51 -9.89
C GLU A 175 10.22 24.61 -10.91
N GLU A 176 10.84 23.49 -11.31
CA GLU A 176 10.22 22.52 -12.21
C GLU A 176 9.29 21.53 -11.47
N ILE A 177 9.24 21.60 -10.14
CA ILE A 177 8.48 20.67 -9.29
C ILE A 177 7.25 21.35 -8.69
N ASP A 178 6.05 20.89 -9.10
CA ASP A 178 4.81 21.29 -8.45
C ASP A 178 4.55 20.43 -7.20
N LEU A 179 4.90 20.96 -6.03
CA LEU A 179 4.74 20.29 -4.73
C LEU A 179 3.30 19.92 -4.38
N ARG A 180 2.29 20.45 -5.10
CA ARG A 180 0.88 20.07 -4.88
C ARG A 180 0.51 18.75 -5.54
N LEU A 181 1.32 18.31 -6.50
CA LEU A 181 1.05 17.12 -7.32
C LEU A 181 1.93 15.92 -6.94
N VAL A 182 2.94 16.11 -6.10
CA VAL A 182 3.84 15.04 -5.68
C VAL A 182 3.13 14.04 -4.76
N ASP A 183 3.61 12.79 -4.70
CA ASP A 183 3.32 11.90 -3.57
C ASP A 183 4.11 12.40 -2.34
N PRO A 184 3.46 13.00 -1.33
CA PRO A 184 4.17 13.71 -0.26
C PRO A 184 5.06 12.79 0.57
N VAL A 185 4.64 11.55 0.80
CA VAL A 185 5.38 10.58 1.62
C VAL A 185 6.62 10.12 0.86
N ALA A 186 6.45 9.72 -0.40
CA ALA A 186 7.57 9.27 -1.22
C ALA A 186 8.55 10.39 -1.54
N PHE A 187 8.04 11.62 -1.77
CA PHE A 187 8.86 12.80 -2.04
C PHE A 187 9.72 13.19 -0.85
N ILE A 188 9.13 13.29 0.36
CA ILE A 188 9.88 13.60 1.57
C ILE A 188 10.96 12.53 1.82
N ARG A 189 10.62 11.24 1.68
CA ARG A 189 11.61 10.18 1.87
C ARG A 189 12.75 10.26 0.86
N LEU A 190 12.47 10.59 -0.40
CA LEU A 190 13.52 10.79 -1.40
C LEU A 190 14.45 11.95 -1.02
N VAL A 191 13.89 13.12 -0.69
CA VAL A 191 14.66 14.34 -0.44
C VAL A 191 15.39 14.28 0.90
N ALA A 192 14.70 13.86 1.96
CA ALA A 192 15.26 13.76 3.30
C ALA A 192 16.18 12.54 3.47
N GLY A 193 15.98 11.47 2.69
CA GLY A 193 16.61 10.16 2.90
C GLY A 193 16.09 9.46 4.16
N ASP A 194 16.78 8.40 4.59
CA ASP A 194 16.52 7.70 5.85
C ASP A 194 17.14 8.46 7.05
N LYS A 195 16.90 9.78 7.11
CA LYS A 195 17.39 10.59 8.23
C LYS A 195 16.61 10.28 9.50
N GLU A 196 17.31 10.36 10.63
CA GLU A 196 16.72 10.37 11.96
C GLU A 196 15.80 11.59 12.09
N ILE A 197 14.52 11.34 12.28
CA ILE A 197 13.53 12.33 12.66
C ILE A 197 13.64 12.51 14.18
N LEU A 198 13.87 13.74 14.61
CA LEU A 198 13.81 14.10 16.02
C LEU A 198 12.34 14.30 16.40
N GLN A 199 11.86 13.47 17.32
CA GLN A 199 10.51 13.51 17.84
C GLN A 199 10.56 13.85 19.33
N ILE A 200 9.95 14.97 19.68
CA ILE A 200 9.71 15.35 21.07
C ILE A 200 8.41 14.66 21.50
N CYS A 201 8.49 13.82 22.53
CA CYS A 201 7.34 13.09 23.04
C CYS A 201 7.17 13.34 24.54
N LYS A 202 5.94 13.61 24.96
CA LYS A 202 5.59 13.78 26.37
C LYS A 202 5.02 12.48 26.91
N CYS A 203 5.64 11.92 27.94
CA CYS A 203 5.16 10.68 28.52
C CYS A 203 3.85 10.91 29.26
N PRO A 204 2.75 10.20 28.94
CA PRO A 204 1.47 10.36 29.65
C PRO A 204 1.53 9.86 31.10
N ALA A 205 2.54 9.06 31.45
CA ALA A 205 2.64 8.47 32.78
C ALA A 205 3.53 9.25 33.76
N CYS A 206 4.62 9.87 33.29
CA CYS A 206 5.49 10.68 34.15
C CYS A 206 5.50 12.17 33.80
N GLY A 207 4.81 12.59 32.74
CA GLY A 207 4.69 14.00 32.34
C GLY A 207 5.96 14.61 31.73
N LEU A 208 7.09 13.90 31.73
CA LEU A 208 8.36 14.37 31.20
C LEU A 208 8.37 14.36 29.67
N GLU A 209 9.04 15.37 29.12
CA GLU A 209 9.35 15.46 27.69
C GLU A 209 10.68 14.75 27.40
N HIS A 210 10.70 14.01 26.31
CA HIS A 210 11.85 13.25 25.87
C HIS A 210 12.08 13.47 24.38
N GLU A 211 13.33 13.73 24.02
CA GLU A 211 13.79 13.67 22.64
C GLU A 211 14.02 12.21 22.27
N THR A 212 13.39 11.79 21.18
CA THR A 212 13.58 10.46 20.60
C THR A 212 13.95 10.62 19.14
N LYS A 213 14.91 9.83 18.69
CA LYS A 213 15.28 9.79 17.28
C LYS A 213 14.65 8.55 16.66
N THR A 214 13.88 8.75 15.60
CA THR A 214 13.28 7.65 14.84
C THR A 214 13.72 7.75 13.39
N ILE A 215 14.22 6.66 12.82
CA ILE A 215 14.45 6.61 11.38
C ILE A 215 13.07 6.73 10.72
N ASN A 216 12.94 7.61 9.72
CA ASN A 216 11.68 7.86 8.99
C ASN A 216 10.90 6.57 8.75
N PRO A 217 9.86 6.26 9.57
CA PRO A 217 9.39 4.88 9.69
C PRO A 217 8.33 4.54 8.64
N GLY A 218 8.18 5.39 7.61
CA GLY A 218 7.07 5.31 6.68
C GLY A 218 5.73 5.40 7.42
N LEU A 219 4.80 4.49 7.08
CA LEU A 219 3.43 4.48 7.62
C LEU A 219 3.29 3.83 9.02
N VAL A 220 4.35 3.25 9.59
CA VAL A 220 4.27 2.49 10.85
C VAL A 220 5.24 3.07 11.88
N MET A 221 4.73 3.89 12.79
CA MET A 221 5.53 4.46 13.88
C MET A 221 6.13 3.36 14.78
N PRO A 222 7.42 3.43 15.15
CA PRO A 222 8.03 2.48 16.07
C PRO A 222 7.39 2.57 17.45
N ARG A 223 7.44 1.47 18.22
CA ARG A 223 6.95 1.47 19.61
C ARG A 223 7.92 2.26 20.49
N ILE A 224 7.57 3.51 20.80
CA ILE A 224 8.38 4.37 21.66
C ILE A 224 8.06 4.12 23.14
N TYR A 225 9.10 3.91 23.95
CA TYR A 225 9.01 3.75 25.40
C TYR A 225 9.68 4.92 26.10
N CYS A 226 9.09 5.38 27.21
CA CYS A 226 9.65 6.42 28.04
C CYS A 226 11.01 5.97 28.61
N PRO A 227 12.10 6.72 28.39
CA PRO A 227 13.41 6.39 28.95
C PRO A 227 13.38 6.31 30.48
N SER A 228 12.59 7.19 31.11
CA SER A 228 12.47 7.33 32.57
C SER A 228 11.61 6.22 33.19
N CYS A 229 10.33 6.10 32.81
CA CYS A 229 9.40 5.18 33.48
C CYS A 229 9.16 3.86 32.72
N LYS A 230 9.82 3.66 31.57
CA LYS A 230 9.69 2.49 30.67
C LYS A 230 8.26 2.19 30.18
N LYS A 231 7.29 3.07 30.47
CA LYS A 231 5.93 2.96 29.94
C LYS A 231 5.89 3.41 28.49
N ARG A 232 5.03 2.76 27.71
CA ARG A 232 4.84 3.06 26.28
C ARG A 232 4.21 4.45 26.11
N ILE A 233 4.74 5.26 25.18
CA ILE A 233 4.32 6.67 24.95
C ILE A 233 3.11 6.75 23.98
N ALA A 234 2.23 5.73 23.99
CA ALA A 234 1.03 5.56 23.16
C ALA A 234 1.23 5.20 21.66
N GLU A 235 0.23 4.47 21.11
CA GLU A 235 0.03 4.23 19.67
C GLU A 235 -0.68 5.45 19.09
N ARG A 236 0.04 6.46 18.58
CA ARG A 236 -0.60 7.37 17.64
C ARG A 236 -0.72 6.65 16.30
N LYS A 237 -1.91 6.17 15.98
CA LYS A 237 -2.24 5.83 14.59
C LYS A 237 -2.28 7.13 13.82
N MET A 238 -1.50 7.21 12.75
CA MET A 238 -1.47 8.38 11.85
C MET A 238 -2.84 8.65 11.19
N ASP A 239 -3.77 7.68 11.26
CA ASP A 239 -5.11 7.77 10.69
C ASP A 239 -6.03 8.77 11.42
N ASP A 240 -5.81 9.05 12.71
CA ASP A 240 -6.77 9.86 13.50
C ASP A 240 -6.59 11.37 13.25
N ASP A 241 -5.35 11.86 13.08
CA ASP A 241 -5.07 13.30 12.88
C ASP A 241 -5.26 13.76 11.42
N TRP A 242 -4.99 12.90 10.42
CA TRP A 242 -5.22 13.23 9.00
C TRP A 242 -6.71 13.27 8.62
N ALA A 243 -7.54 12.44 9.28
CA ALA A 243 -8.99 12.48 9.10
C ALA A 243 -9.59 13.77 9.71
N LEU A 244 -9.12 14.16 10.90
CA LEU A 244 -9.53 15.41 11.56
C LEU A 244 -9.09 16.67 10.81
N ALA A 245 -7.92 16.65 10.16
CA ALA A 245 -7.43 17.78 9.37
C ALA A 245 -8.17 17.99 8.03
N MET A 246 -8.93 16.99 7.56
CA MET A 246 -9.71 17.07 6.30
C MET A 246 -11.20 17.35 6.54
N GLU A 247 -11.65 17.36 7.79
CA GLU A 247 -13.02 17.69 8.20
C GLU A 247 -13.17 19.15 8.70
N GLY A 248 -12.12 19.97 8.57
CA GLY A 248 -12.11 21.40 8.90
C GLY A 248 -12.21 22.31 7.67
#